data_AF-A0A7X6WRV1-F1
#
_entry.id   AF-A0A7X6WRV1-F1
#
_cell.length_a   1.000
_cell.length_b   1.000
_cell.length_c   1.000
_cell.angle_alpha   90.00
_cell.angle_beta   90.00
_cell.angle_gamma   90.00
#
_symmetry.space_group_name_H-M   'P 1'
#
loop_
_entity.id
_entity.type
_entity.pdbx_description
1 polymer ?
#
loop_
_entity_poly.entity_id
_entity_poly.type
_entity_poly.pdbx_seq_one_letter_code
_entity_poly.pdbx_strand_id
1 'polypeptide(L)'
;MSSLHSIGSMNQLADALDVAGFTPDDVTKLRQYKCLAEIKKLLYGYSKIVQIIHFIDCDADPFFQRGWKVEEHCKGGQMEWGMEKVSLYLSELQKNGKYGHIEGNKLRKELKNMHCCNANVLDYLLAHVELIPEEWKKKAVFFWGTIYSRYGGLFVRGLCWDNEWHESAYWLDDGFTSACPALLNAS
;
A
#
# COMPACT_ATOMS: atom_id res chain seq x y z
N MET A 1 -21.51 -0.46 34.80
CA MET A 1 -21.53 -1.75 34.07
C MET A 1 -22.93 -1.94 33.51
N SER A 2 -23.06 -2.30 32.24
CA SER A 2 -24.37 -2.66 31.66
C SER A 2 -24.88 -3.92 32.35
N SER A 3 -26.10 -3.91 32.86
CA SER A 3 -26.74 -5.04 33.55
C SER A 3 -27.43 -6.04 32.61
N LEU A 4 -27.38 -5.80 31.30
CA LEU A 4 -28.10 -6.57 30.29
C LEU A 4 -27.37 -7.83 29.80
N HIS A 5 -26.05 -7.87 29.90
CA HIS A 5 -25.25 -9.00 29.42
C HIS A 5 -24.55 -9.68 30.59
N SER A 6 -24.72 -11.00 30.71
CA SER A 6 -24.05 -11.76 31.76
C SER A 6 -22.56 -11.88 31.45
N ILE A 7 -21.73 -11.96 32.49
CA ILE A 7 -20.29 -12.20 32.34
C ILE A 7 -20.04 -13.48 31.53
N GLY A 8 -20.85 -14.53 31.76
CA GLY A 8 -20.76 -15.77 30.99
C GLY A 8 -20.99 -15.57 29.49
N SER A 9 -21.98 -14.77 29.09
CA SER A 9 -22.22 -14.47 27.67
C SER A 9 -21.11 -13.66 27.02
N MET A 10 -20.46 -12.78 27.79
CA MET A 10 -19.31 -12.00 27.30
C MET A 10 -18.07 -12.87 27.11
N ASN A 11 -17.83 -13.84 28.01
CA ASN A 11 -16.71 -14.78 27.88
C ASN A 11 -16.87 -15.69 26.67
N GLN A 12 -18.08 -16.21 26.42
CA GLN A 12 -18.35 -17.03 25.23
C GLN A 12 -18.10 -16.25 23.93
N LEU A 13 -18.46 -14.96 23.90
CA LEU A 13 -18.16 -14.10 22.76
C LEU A 13 -16.65 -13.91 22.59
N ALA A 14 -15.92 -13.69 23.69
CA ALA A 14 -14.47 -13.56 23.67
C ALA A 14 -13.79 -14.83 23.11
N ASP A 15 -14.17 -16.01 23.61
CA ASP A 15 -13.64 -17.30 23.14
C ASP A 15 -13.89 -17.48 21.62
N ALA A 16 -15.07 -17.10 21.14
CA ALA A 16 -15.41 -17.20 19.71
C ALA A 16 -14.59 -16.24 18.84
N LEU A 17 -14.30 -15.03 19.33
CA LEU A 17 -13.44 -14.06 18.65
C LEU A 17 -12.00 -14.59 18.56
N ASP A 18 -11.48 -15.18 19.64
CA ASP A 18 -10.14 -15.77 19.67
C ASP A 18 -10.03 -16.94 18.67
N VAL A 19 -11.02 -17.83 18.62
CA VAL A 19 -11.07 -18.93 17.64
C VAL A 19 -11.13 -18.42 16.20
N ALA A 20 -11.81 -17.29 15.97
CA ALA A 20 -11.87 -16.63 14.66
C ALA A 20 -10.59 -15.83 14.32
N GLY A 21 -9.60 -15.80 15.21
CA GLY A 21 -8.31 -15.12 14.99
C GLY A 21 -8.35 -13.60 15.22
N PHE A 22 -9.36 -13.07 15.91
CA PHE A 22 -9.40 -11.65 16.23
C PHE A 22 -8.28 -11.29 17.21
N THR A 23 -7.60 -10.18 16.95
CA THR A 23 -6.63 -9.60 17.87
C THR A 23 -7.31 -8.62 18.83
N PRO A 24 -6.68 -8.24 19.96
CA PRO A 24 -7.18 -7.18 20.84
C PRO A 24 -7.44 -5.85 20.10
N ASP A 25 -6.65 -5.55 19.07
CA ASP A 25 -6.84 -4.37 18.22
C ASP A 25 -8.12 -4.48 17.38
N ASP A 26 -8.43 -5.66 16.86
CA ASP A 26 -9.66 -5.91 16.10
C ASP A 26 -10.91 -5.79 16.98
N VAL A 27 -10.84 -6.30 18.22
CA VAL A 27 -11.90 -6.12 19.21
C VAL A 27 -12.09 -4.64 19.56
N THR A 28 -10.99 -3.89 19.63
CA THR A 28 -11.03 -2.43 19.86
C THR A 28 -11.67 -1.69 18.69
N LYS A 29 -11.33 -2.05 17.44
CA LYS A 29 -11.97 -1.52 16.24
C LYS A 29 -13.47 -1.84 16.19
N LEU A 30 -13.84 -3.09 16.52
CA LEU A 30 -15.24 -3.52 16.60
C LEU A 30 -16.02 -2.69 17.63
N ARG A 31 -15.44 -2.43 18.80
CA ARG A 31 -16.02 -1.56 19.82
C ARG A 31 -16.23 -0.12 19.32
N GLN A 32 -15.28 0.40 18.54
CA GLN A 32 -15.34 1.77 18.00
C GLN A 32 -16.21 1.88 16.74
N TYR A 33 -16.67 0.75 16.20
CA TYR A 33 -17.45 0.71 14.97
C TYR A 33 -18.79 1.43 15.15
N LYS A 34 -18.98 2.52 14.42
CA LYS A 34 -20.14 3.42 14.57
C LYS A 34 -21.48 2.76 14.23
N CYS A 35 -21.45 1.61 13.55
CA CYS A 35 -22.61 0.95 12.96
C CYS A 35 -22.80 -0.49 13.46
N LEU A 36 -22.66 -0.75 14.76
CA LEU A 36 -22.95 -2.08 15.36
C LEU A 36 -24.36 -2.61 15.01
N ALA A 37 -25.32 -1.73 14.75
CA ALA A 37 -26.66 -2.10 14.27
C ALA A 37 -26.63 -2.85 12.91
N GLU A 38 -25.65 -2.58 12.05
CA GLU A 38 -25.48 -3.29 10.78
C GLU A 38 -24.96 -4.72 10.99
N ILE A 39 -24.11 -4.95 12.00
CA ILE A 39 -23.69 -6.30 12.41
C ILE A 39 -24.89 -7.07 12.95
N LYS A 40 -25.78 -6.40 13.71
CA LYS A 40 -27.03 -7.00 14.15
C LYS A 40 -27.88 -7.43 12.93
N LYS A 41 -28.04 -6.58 11.91
CA LYS A 41 -28.75 -6.94 10.67
C LYS A 41 -28.13 -8.15 9.97
N LEU A 42 -26.79 -8.24 9.93
CA LEU A 42 -26.07 -9.41 9.42
C LEU A 42 -26.45 -10.69 10.20
N LEU A 43 -26.45 -10.65 11.54
CA LEU A 43 -26.79 -11.80 12.38
C LEU A 43 -28.25 -12.27 12.19
N TYR A 44 -29.16 -11.36 11.87
CA TYR A 44 -30.56 -11.69 11.56
C TYR A 44 -30.82 -12.00 10.07
N GLY A 45 -29.77 -12.02 9.23
CA GLY A 45 -29.90 -12.33 7.81
C GLY A 45 -30.51 -11.21 6.94
N TYR A 46 -30.59 -9.98 7.47
CA TYR A 46 -31.07 -8.81 6.72
C TYR A 46 -29.98 -8.14 5.88
N SER A 47 -28.71 -8.45 6.15
CA SER A 47 -27.55 -7.96 5.43
C SER A 47 -26.60 -9.11 5.09
N LYS A 48 -25.74 -8.91 4.09
CA LYS A 48 -24.66 -9.83 3.72
C LYS A 48 -23.31 -9.13 3.82
N ILE A 49 -22.26 -9.88 4.19
CA ILE A 49 -20.89 -9.41 4.02
C ILE A 49 -20.53 -9.59 2.56
N VAL A 50 -20.01 -8.54 1.93
CA VAL A 50 -19.39 -8.58 0.61
C VAL A 50 -17.92 -8.21 0.77
N GLN A 51 -17.06 -8.96 0.10
CA GLN A 51 -15.65 -8.59 -0.01
C GLN A 51 -15.56 -7.44 -1.01
N ILE A 52 -14.95 -6.33 -0.57
CA ILE A 52 -14.61 -5.22 -1.47
C ILE A 52 -13.27 -5.59 -2.09
N ILE A 53 -13.27 -5.75 -3.42
CA ILE A 53 -12.07 -6.02 -4.20
C ILE A 53 -11.75 -4.74 -4.97
N HIS A 54 -10.49 -4.30 -4.87
CA HIS A 54 -10.01 -3.10 -5.55
C HIS A 54 -9.27 -3.51 -6.81
N PHE A 55 -9.73 -3.05 -7.97
CA PHE A 55 -9.03 -3.25 -9.24
C PHE A 55 -8.44 -1.92 -9.71
N ILE A 56 -7.16 -1.96 -10.09
CA ILE A 56 -6.40 -0.80 -10.57
C ILE A 56 -6.05 -1.04 -12.04
N ASP A 57 -6.37 -0.06 -12.90
CA ASP A 57 -5.98 -0.08 -14.30
C ASP A 57 -4.52 0.39 -14.46
N CYS A 58 -3.61 -0.57 -14.58
CA CYS A 58 -2.19 -0.31 -14.80
C CYS A 58 -1.86 -0.01 -16.27
N ASP A 59 -2.82 -0.02 -17.20
CA ASP A 59 -2.61 0.26 -18.62
C ASP A 59 -2.99 1.68 -19.03
N ALA A 60 -3.74 2.37 -18.17
CA ALA A 60 -4.11 3.77 -18.33
C ALA A 60 -2.86 4.66 -18.42
N ASP A 61 -2.96 5.75 -19.17
CA ASP A 61 -1.87 6.71 -19.29
C ASP A 61 -1.56 7.32 -17.91
N PRO A 62 -0.29 7.29 -17.46
CA PRO A 62 0.08 7.82 -16.16
C PRO A 62 -0.29 9.29 -16.01
N PHE A 63 -0.72 9.67 -14.81
CA PHE A 63 -0.83 11.08 -14.49
C PHE A 63 0.53 11.77 -14.63
N PHE A 64 0.52 12.97 -15.21
CA PHE A 64 1.68 13.84 -15.26
C PHE A 64 1.28 15.30 -15.18
N GLN A 65 2.12 16.11 -14.53
CA GLN A 65 1.94 17.55 -14.44
C GLN A 65 2.63 18.27 -15.59
N ARG A 66 2.32 19.56 -15.78
CA ARG A 66 2.90 20.38 -16.84
C ARG A 66 4.43 20.39 -16.74
N GLY A 67 5.10 19.97 -17.81
CA GLY A 67 6.57 19.93 -17.93
C GLY A 67 7.20 18.60 -17.56
N TRP A 68 6.42 17.59 -17.20
CA TRP A 68 6.89 16.21 -17.06
C TRP A 68 6.67 15.46 -18.37
N LYS A 69 7.53 14.48 -18.63
CA LYS A 69 7.38 13.53 -19.73
C LYS A 69 7.50 12.12 -19.18
N VAL A 70 6.66 11.21 -19.64
CA VAL A 70 6.80 9.78 -19.35
C VAL A 70 7.87 9.22 -20.30
N GLU A 71 8.97 8.70 -19.75
CA GLU A 71 10.02 8.05 -20.53
C GLU A 71 9.80 6.53 -20.60
N GLU A 72 9.34 5.94 -19.50
CA GLU A 72 8.99 4.52 -19.45
C GLU A 72 7.70 4.33 -18.66
N HIS A 73 6.87 3.42 -19.13
CA HIS A 73 5.68 2.98 -18.42
C HIS A 73 5.46 1.50 -18.68
N CYS A 74 5.64 0.69 -17.65
CA CYS A 74 5.38 -0.74 -17.66
C CYS A 74 3.89 -0.95 -17.39
N LYS A 75 3.19 -1.31 -18.47
CA LYS A 75 1.79 -1.74 -18.44
C LYS A 75 1.64 -3.06 -17.69
N GLY A 76 0.51 -3.24 -17.02
CA GLY A 76 0.27 -4.35 -16.09
C GLY A 76 -1.16 -4.89 -16.11
N GLY A 77 -2.00 -4.42 -17.03
CA GLY A 77 -3.41 -4.78 -17.13
C GLY A 77 -4.23 -4.33 -15.92
N GLN A 78 -5.27 -5.09 -15.61
CA GLN A 78 -6.06 -4.93 -14.41
C GLN A 78 -5.37 -5.64 -13.23
N MET A 79 -4.89 -4.87 -12.26
CA MET A 79 -4.26 -5.40 -11.05
C MET A 79 -5.28 -5.42 -9.91
N GLU A 80 -5.50 -6.61 -9.33
CA GLU A 80 -6.19 -6.72 -8.05
C GLU A 80 -5.27 -6.20 -6.93
N TRP A 81 -5.73 -5.19 -6.20
CA TRP A 81 -5.00 -4.64 -5.07
C TRP A 81 -5.27 -5.45 -3.80
N GLY A 82 -4.17 -5.92 -3.20
CA GLY A 82 -4.15 -6.62 -1.93
C GLY A 82 -2.72 -6.70 -1.41
N MET A 83 -2.55 -6.74 -0.09
CA MET A 83 -1.21 -6.81 0.53
C MET A 83 -0.49 -8.11 0.23
N GLU A 84 -1.22 -9.16 -0.09
CA GLU A 84 -0.73 -10.43 -0.57
C GLU A 84 -0.27 -10.42 -2.03
N LYS A 85 -0.65 -9.38 -2.80
CA LYS A 85 -0.31 -9.20 -4.22
C LYS A 85 0.91 -8.32 -4.43
N VAL A 86 1.42 -7.68 -3.38
CA VAL A 86 2.54 -6.73 -3.48
C VAL A 86 3.64 -7.06 -2.49
N SER A 87 4.86 -6.64 -2.81
CA SER A 87 5.99 -6.77 -1.90
C SER A 87 6.91 -5.56 -1.98
N LEU A 88 7.54 -5.22 -0.86
CA LEU A 88 8.55 -4.17 -0.80
C LEU A 88 9.92 -4.78 -1.04
N TYR A 89 10.54 -4.37 -2.14
CA TYR A 89 11.87 -4.80 -2.53
C TYR A 89 12.94 -3.79 -2.11
N LEU A 90 14.04 -4.34 -1.60
CA LEU A 90 15.28 -3.60 -1.32
C LEU A 90 16.43 -4.34 -1.99
N SER A 91 17.24 -3.61 -2.75
CA SER A 91 18.52 -4.08 -3.30
C SER A 91 19.48 -4.45 -2.16
N GLU A 92 20.38 -5.40 -2.41
CA GLU A 92 21.44 -5.74 -1.44
C GLU A 92 22.35 -4.55 -1.12
N LEU A 93 22.51 -3.61 -2.05
CA LEU A 93 23.26 -2.37 -1.80
C LEU A 93 22.53 -1.43 -0.82
N GLN A 94 21.19 -1.46 -0.79
CA GLN A 94 20.40 -0.70 0.20
C GLN A 94 20.48 -1.33 1.59
N LYS A 95 20.56 -2.67 1.68
CA LYS A 95 20.59 -3.40 2.95
C LYS A 95 22.00 -3.43 3.57
N ASN A 96 22.99 -3.78 2.77
CA ASN A 96 24.32 -4.21 3.21
C ASN A 96 25.45 -3.44 2.52
N GLY A 97 25.14 -2.49 1.64
CA GLY A 97 26.15 -1.69 0.95
C GLY A 97 26.93 -0.80 1.91
N LYS A 98 28.22 -0.56 1.61
CA LYS A 98 29.11 0.30 2.41
C LYS A 98 28.50 1.65 2.81
N TYR A 99 27.67 2.21 1.93
CA TYR A 99 27.05 3.51 2.12
C TYR A 99 25.55 3.44 2.46
N GLY A 100 24.97 2.23 2.58
CA GLY A 100 23.55 2.02 2.88
C GLY A 100 22.58 2.59 1.85
N HIS A 101 23.02 2.79 0.60
CA HIS A 101 22.20 3.30 -0.50
C HIS A 101 22.69 2.81 -1.86
N ILE A 102 21.81 2.91 -2.85
CA ILE A 102 22.09 2.65 -4.27
C ILE A 102 21.66 3.88 -5.10
N GLU A 103 22.46 4.26 -6.08
CA GLU A 103 22.08 5.29 -7.06
C GLU A 103 20.86 4.83 -7.88
N GLY A 104 19.86 5.69 -8.08
CA GLY A 104 18.60 5.32 -8.72
C GLY A 104 18.75 4.74 -10.13
N ASN A 105 19.67 5.23 -10.95
CA ASN A 105 19.94 4.67 -12.29
C ASN A 105 20.52 3.24 -12.22
N LYS A 106 21.24 2.90 -11.15
CA LYS A 106 21.70 1.52 -10.89
C LYS A 106 20.54 0.65 -10.41
N LEU A 107 19.72 1.17 -9.50
CA LEU A 107 18.52 0.47 -9.01
C LEU A 107 17.52 0.19 -10.15
N ARG A 108 17.28 1.15 -11.05
CA ARG A 108 16.45 0.93 -12.25
C ARG A 108 16.94 -0.23 -13.12
N LYS A 109 18.25 -0.38 -13.27
CA LYS A 109 18.83 -1.51 -14.03
C LYS A 109 18.60 -2.85 -13.34
N GLU A 110 18.70 -2.89 -12.01
CA GLU A 110 18.42 -4.08 -11.19
C GLU A 110 16.93 -4.47 -11.27
N LEU A 111 16.04 -3.49 -11.23
CA LEU A 111 14.60 -3.67 -11.28
C LEU A 111 14.04 -3.99 -12.67
N LYS A 112 14.84 -3.88 -13.74
CA LYS A 112 14.36 -4.01 -15.13
C LYS A 112 13.60 -5.31 -15.44
N ASN A 113 13.96 -6.40 -14.76
CA ASN A 113 13.34 -7.72 -14.94
C ASN A 113 12.34 -8.06 -13.82
N MET A 114 12.01 -7.11 -12.97
CA MET A 114 11.04 -7.27 -11.88
C MET A 114 9.72 -6.62 -12.28
N HIS A 115 8.62 -7.19 -11.82
CA HIS A 115 7.28 -6.64 -12.06
C HIS A 115 7.03 -5.47 -11.09
N CYS A 116 7.61 -4.30 -11.35
CA CYS A 116 7.36 -3.13 -10.51
C CYS A 116 5.95 -2.56 -10.72
N CYS A 117 5.29 -2.18 -9.63
CA CYS A 117 4.06 -1.39 -9.71
C CYS A 117 4.38 -0.03 -10.35
N ASN A 118 3.44 0.47 -11.15
CA ASN A 118 3.57 1.72 -11.91
C ASN A 118 2.83 2.88 -11.21
N ALA A 119 2.91 4.08 -11.79
CA ALA A 119 2.36 5.29 -11.16
C ALA A 119 0.83 5.29 -11.01
N ASN A 120 0.09 4.47 -11.77
CA ASN A 120 -1.37 4.39 -11.62
C ASN A 120 -1.75 3.76 -10.27
N VAL A 121 -0.91 2.85 -9.75
CA VAL A 121 -1.08 2.28 -8.41
C VAL A 121 -0.88 3.36 -7.35
N LEU A 122 0.13 4.22 -7.50
CA LEU A 122 0.34 5.37 -6.61
C LEU A 122 -0.87 6.29 -6.60
N ASP A 123 -1.36 6.69 -7.76
CA ASP A 123 -2.47 7.64 -7.90
C ASP A 123 -3.76 7.06 -7.27
N TYR A 124 -3.99 5.76 -7.46
CA TYR A 124 -5.11 5.06 -6.83
C TYR A 124 -5.00 5.05 -5.30
N LEU A 125 -3.82 4.74 -4.76
CA LEU A 125 -3.61 4.71 -3.31
C LEU A 125 -3.76 6.09 -2.66
N LEU A 126 -3.33 7.15 -3.34
CA LEU A 126 -3.54 8.52 -2.87
C LEU A 126 -5.03 8.91 -2.84
N ALA A 127 -5.84 8.34 -3.74
CA ALA A 127 -7.30 8.51 -3.73
C ALA A 127 -8.01 7.62 -2.67
N HIS A 128 -7.36 6.54 -2.24
CA HIS A 128 -7.90 5.52 -1.31
C HIS A 128 -6.91 5.26 -0.16
N VAL A 129 -6.65 6.29 0.63
CA VAL A 129 -5.59 6.27 1.66
C VAL A 129 -5.78 5.21 2.74
N GLU A 130 -7.00 4.73 2.94
CA GLU A 130 -7.36 3.62 3.83
C GLU A 130 -6.77 2.27 3.40
N LEU A 131 -6.35 2.14 2.13
CA LEU A 131 -5.71 0.93 1.59
C LEU A 131 -4.20 0.89 1.84
N ILE A 132 -3.61 2.01 2.25
CA ILE A 132 -2.16 2.11 2.43
C ILE A 132 -1.79 1.54 3.81
N PRO A 133 -0.85 0.58 3.88
CA PRO A 133 -0.44 -0.02 5.14
C PRO A 133 0.21 1.00 6.09
N GLU A 134 -0.22 1.00 7.35
CA GLU A 134 0.37 1.80 8.42
C GLU A 134 1.88 1.53 8.62
N GLU A 135 2.33 0.30 8.36
CA GLU A 135 3.74 -0.11 8.39
C GLU A 135 4.62 0.59 7.35
N TRP A 136 4.01 1.21 6.32
CA TRP A 136 4.75 1.97 5.31
C TRP A 136 5.06 3.39 5.78
N LYS A 137 4.50 3.87 6.90
CA LYS A 137 4.68 5.25 7.38
C LYS A 137 6.12 5.67 7.67
N LYS A 138 7.04 4.71 7.80
CA LYS A 138 8.48 4.95 8.00
C LYS A 138 9.31 4.76 6.74
N LYS A 139 8.65 4.68 5.57
CA LYS A 139 9.25 4.37 4.27
C LYS A 139 8.76 5.37 3.23
N ALA A 140 9.57 5.62 2.22
CA ALA A 140 9.19 6.23 0.96
C ALA A 140 9.10 5.12 -0.10
N VAL A 141 7.89 4.66 -0.41
CA VAL A 141 7.65 3.52 -1.30
C VAL A 141 7.59 4.01 -2.75
N PHE A 142 8.46 3.51 -3.62
CA PHE A 142 8.61 4.00 -5.00
C PHE A 142 8.01 3.05 -6.05
N PHE A 143 7.39 3.63 -7.08
CA PHE A 143 6.63 2.95 -8.12
C PHE A 143 7.42 2.92 -9.43
N TRP A 144 8.44 2.06 -9.47
CA TRP A 144 9.43 1.99 -10.54
C TRP A 144 8.90 1.50 -11.90
N GLY A 145 7.65 1.06 -11.97
CA GLY A 145 6.98 0.76 -13.24
C GLY A 145 6.67 2.01 -14.07
N THR A 146 6.97 3.22 -13.60
CA THR A 146 6.92 4.44 -14.43
C THR A 146 8.10 5.34 -14.14
N ILE A 147 8.81 5.74 -15.20
CA ILE A 147 9.93 6.68 -15.13
C ILE A 147 9.55 7.95 -15.87
N TYR A 148 9.74 9.06 -15.18
CA TYR A 148 9.47 10.38 -15.70
C TYR A 148 10.78 11.11 -16.02
N SER A 149 10.72 12.09 -16.91
CA SER A 149 11.77 13.05 -17.13
C SER A 149 11.28 14.47 -16.96
N ARG A 150 12.17 15.32 -16.44
CA ARG A 150 11.96 16.76 -16.32
C ARG A 150 13.32 17.47 -16.34
N TYR A 151 13.44 18.49 -17.17
CA TYR A 151 14.68 19.27 -17.37
C TYR A 151 15.92 18.40 -17.70
N GLY A 152 15.72 17.27 -18.38
CA GLY A 152 16.79 16.35 -18.76
C GLY A 152 17.19 15.33 -17.67
N GLY A 153 16.69 15.47 -16.45
CA GLY A 153 16.85 14.47 -15.38
C GLY A 153 15.74 13.44 -15.40
N LEU A 154 16.03 12.22 -14.97
CA LEU A 154 15.04 11.15 -14.78
C LEU A 154 14.65 11.05 -13.32
N PHE A 155 13.38 10.82 -13.03
CA PHE A 155 12.88 10.64 -11.68
C PHE A 155 11.77 9.59 -11.61
N VAL A 156 11.54 9.07 -10.40
CA VAL A 156 10.49 8.12 -10.08
C VAL A 156 9.59 8.71 -9.00
N ARG A 157 8.28 8.45 -9.08
CA ARG A 157 7.30 8.88 -8.08
C ARG A 157 7.21 7.85 -6.95
N GLY A 158 6.89 8.34 -5.76
CA GLY A 158 6.77 7.55 -4.55
C GLY A 158 5.64 8.03 -3.66
N LEU A 159 5.39 7.24 -2.62
CA LEU A 159 4.41 7.48 -1.57
C LEU A 159 5.16 7.58 -0.24
N CYS A 160 4.93 8.65 0.51
CA CYS A 160 5.53 8.85 1.83
C CYS A 160 4.51 9.42 2.82
N TRP A 161 4.85 9.30 4.10
CA TRP A 161 4.03 9.74 5.21
C TRP A 161 4.80 10.74 6.07
N ASP A 162 4.15 11.88 6.34
CA ASP A 162 4.56 12.81 7.39
C ASP A 162 3.41 12.97 8.41
N ASN A 163 2.48 13.87 8.12
CA ASN A 163 1.20 14.00 8.84
C ASN A 163 0.04 13.37 8.05
N GLU A 164 0.21 13.27 6.74
CA GLU A 164 -0.71 12.65 5.79
C GLU A 164 0.08 11.96 4.66
N TRP A 165 -0.58 11.03 3.98
CA TRP A 165 -0.04 10.38 2.80
C TRP A 165 0.04 11.39 1.66
N HIS A 166 1.22 11.51 1.05
CA HIS A 166 1.43 12.39 -0.08
C HIS A 166 2.40 11.79 -1.09
N GLU A 167 2.37 12.36 -2.29
CA GLU A 167 3.30 12.03 -3.36
C GLU A 167 4.70 12.57 -3.04
N SER A 168 5.72 11.75 -3.31
CA SER A 168 7.13 12.15 -3.41
C SER A 168 7.68 11.88 -4.81
N ALA A 169 8.81 12.50 -5.15
CA ALA A 169 9.51 12.26 -6.40
C ALA A 169 11.02 12.35 -6.16
N TYR A 170 11.78 11.34 -6.61
CA TYR A 170 13.23 11.26 -6.41
C TYR A 170 13.95 11.13 -7.75
N TRP A 171 15.01 11.91 -7.93
CA TRP A 171 15.85 11.83 -9.13
C TRP A 171 16.66 10.53 -9.12
N LEU A 172 16.85 9.96 -10.30
CA LEU A 172 17.59 8.70 -10.45
C LEU A 172 19.10 8.88 -10.25
N ASP A 173 19.62 10.11 -10.24
CA ASP A 173 21.01 10.39 -9.89
C ASP A 173 21.22 10.47 -8.37
N ASP A 174 20.14 10.49 -7.58
CA ASP A 174 20.20 10.47 -6.11
C ASP A 174 20.35 9.05 -5.56
N GLY A 175 20.73 8.98 -4.27
CA GLY A 175 20.85 7.73 -3.51
C GLY A 175 19.54 7.29 -2.87
N PHE A 176 19.10 6.07 -3.16
CA PHE A 176 17.95 5.40 -2.54
C PHE A 176 18.45 4.56 -1.36
N THR A 177 18.00 4.89 -0.15
CA THR A 177 18.41 4.22 1.10
C THR A 177 17.54 3.00 1.40
N SER A 178 17.78 2.33 2.54
CA SER A 178 16.90 1.27 3.06
C SER A 178 15.46 1.73 3.38
N ALA A 179 15.23 3.04 3.51
CA ALA A 179 13.90 3.61 3.67
C ALA A 179 13.17 3.84 2.32
N CYS A 180 13.83 3.54 1.19
CA CYS A 180 13.33 3.81 -0.16
C CYS A 180 13.05 2.51 -0.95
N PRO A 181 12.15 1.61 -0.50
CA PRO A 181 11.87 0.37 -1.21
C PRO A 181 11.15 0.60 -2.53
N ALA A 182 11.36 -0.31 -3.47
CA ALA A 182 10.54 -0.42 -4.68
C ALA A 182 9.30 -1.28 -4.40
N LEU A 183 8.12 -0.85 -4.86
CA LEU A 183 6.92 -1.68 -4.82
C LEU A 183 6.90 -2.64 -6.00
N LEU A 184 6.91 -3.93 -5.71
CA LEU A 184 6.75 -4.98 -6.70
C LEU A 184 5.35 -5.56 -6.64
N ASN A 185 4.82 -5.88 -7.82
CA ASN A 185 3.71 -6.78 -7.99
C ASN A 185 4.23 -8.22 -7.86
N ALA A 186 3.68 -8.96 -6.90
CA ALA A 186 4.02 -10.34 -6.59
C ALA A 186 3.08 -11.36 -7.29
N SER A 187 2.22 -10.87 -8.19
CA SER A 187 1.29 -11.69 -8.98
C SER A 187 1.97 -12.67 -9.92
#